data_AF-A0A932CK55-F1
#
_entry.id   AF-A0A932CK55-F1
#
_cell.length_a   1.000
_cell.length_b   1.000
_cell.length_c   1.000
_cell.angle_alpha   90.00
_cell.angle_beta   90.00
_cell.angle_gamma   90.00
#
_symmetry.space_group_name_H-M   'P 1'
#
loop_
_entity.id
_entity.type
_entity.pdbx_description
1 polymer ?
#
loop_
_entity_poly.entity_id
_entity_poly.type
_entity_poly.pdbx_seq_one_letter_code
_entity_poly.pdbx_strand_id
1 'polypeptide(L)'
;MRRNAFRNQPEAVWRRLAEEQGFAEEYGPRDLDAKLARFVGISPPWARLLWPNQKSEGEVYDAYTFGTFYPALTGACCLAEALLNALVVRLRAHFRHTLEYKKVYNKDSFQNWVPVINILAKWGILDEKAAERLKRLYSIRLEAIHITTLKNVSGKAREALEIYSETVSHLFGPSGDLAG
;
A
#
# COMPACT_ATOMS: atom_id res chain seq x y z
N MET A 1 -36.89 26.70 -33.51
CA MET A 1 -37.03 25.49 -32.67
C MET A 1 -35.70 24.72 -32.67
N ARG A 2 -34.72 25.11 -31.82
CA ARG A 2 -33.54 24.29 -31.45
C ARG A 2 -32.96 24.83 -30.13
N ARG A 3 -33.71 24.62 -29.04
CA ARG A 3 -33.19 24.63 -27.66
C ARG A 3 -33.62 23.28 -27.08
N ASN A 4 -32.77 22.66 -26.26
CA ASN A 4 -32.96 21.39 -25.53
C ASN A 4 -32.19 20.19 -26.08
N ALA A 5 -30.85 20.24 -25.99
CA ALA A 5 -30.04 19.01 -25.96
C ALA A 5 -29.04 18.94 -24.79
N PHE A 6 -28.95 19.95 -23.92
CA PHE A 6 -27.94 20.00 -22.83
C PHE A 6 -28.51 20.05 -21.41
N ARG A 7 -29.80 19.72 -21.20
CA ARG A 7 -30.46 19.97 -19.90
C ARG A 7 -30.37 18.83 -18.86
N ASN A 8 -29.84 17.65 -19.21
CA ASN A 8 -30.05 16.46 -18.38
C ASN A 8 -28.77 15.77 -17.84
N GLN A 9 -27.64 16.45 -17.65
CA GLN A 9 -26.55 15.97 -16.75
C GLN A 9 -25.75 17.10 -16.04
N PRO A 10 -26.37 18.16 -15.49
CA PRO A 10 -25.59 19.21 -14.82
C PRO A 10 -24.88 18.70 -13.56
N GLU A 11 -25.53 17.93 -12.69
CA GLU A 11 -24.94 17.56 -11.39
C GLU A 11 -23.70 16.66 -11.47
N ALA A 12 -23.68 15.68 -12.37
CA ALA A 12 -22.52 14.79 -12.55
C ALA A 12 -21.31 15.55 -13.11
N VAL A 13 -21.55 16.51 -14.01
CA VAL A 13 -20.52 17.39 -14.56
C VAL A 13 -20.01 18.36 -13.49
N TRP A 14 -20.90 18.95 -12.69
CA TRP A 14 -20.51 19.84 -11.59
C TRP A 14 -19.81 19.11 -10.45
N ARG A 15 -20.17 17.85 -10.13
CA ARG A 15 -19.43 17.02 -9.16
C ARG A 15 -18.05 16.69 -9.67
N ARG A 16 -17.93 16.24 -10.92
CA ARG A 16 -16.63 15.95 -11.53
C ARG A 16 -15.74 17.19 -11.60
N LEU A 17 -16.30 18.34 -11.98
CA LEU A 17 -15.56 19.62 -11.99
C LEU A 17 -15.19 20.08 -10.57
N ALA A 18 -16.05 19.89 -9.57
CA ALA A 18 -15.75 20.21 -8.18
C ALA A 18 -14.70 19.28 -7.57
N GLU A 19 -14.72 18.00 -7.93
CA GLU A 19 -13.71 17.00 -7.58
C GLU A 19 -12.37 17.31 -8.26
N GLU A 20 -12.38 17.69 -9.54
CA GLU A 20 -11.20 18.12 -10.29
C GLU A 20 -10.64 19.44 -9.72
N GLN A 21 -11.50 20.38 -9.29
CA GLN A 21 -11.08 21.62 -8.63
C GLN A 21 -10.46 21.36 -7.25
N GLY A 22 -11.10 20.54 -6.41
CA GLY A 22 -10.54 20.16 -5.10
C GLY A 22 -9.20 19.42 -5.23
N PHE A 23 -9.09 18.54 -6.22
CA PHE A 23 -7.84 17.84 -6.53
C PHE A 23 -6.75 18.80 -7.03
N ALA A 24 -7.12 19.82 -7.83
CA ALA A 24 -6.19 20.86 -8.26
C ALA A 24 -5.75 21.80 -7.12
N GLU A 25 -6.60 22.02 -6.11
CA GLU A 25 -6.24 22.76 -4.90
C GLU A 25 -5.25 21.98 -4.03
N GLU A 26 -5.46 20.67 -3.86
CA GLU A 26 -4.62 19.80 -3.03
C GLU A 26 -3.26 19.48 -3.68
N TYR A 27 -3.27 19.07 -4.96
CA TYR A 27 -2.06 18.63 -5.66
C TYR A 27 -1.46 19.70 -6.58
N GLY A 28 -2.10 20.85 -6.72
CA GLY A 28 -1.68 21.93 -7.59
C GLY A 28 -1.98 21.67 -9.08
N PRO A 29 -2.16 22.75 -9.89
CA PRO A 29 -2.68 22.64 -11.26
C PRO A 29 -1.67 22.12 -12.29
N ARG A 30 -0.36 22.10 -11.97
CA ARG A 30 0.68 21.62 -12.89
C ARG A 30 0.55 20.11 -13.10
N ASP A 31 0.55 19.66 -14.35
CA ASP A 31 0.47 18.25 -14.75
C ASP A 31 -0.73 17.52 -14.12
N LEU A 32 -1.86 18.23 -13.96
CA LEU A 32 -3.04 17.76 -13.26
C LEU A 32 -3.58 16.44 -13.82
N ASP A 33 -3.67 16.32 -15.15
CA ASP A 33 -4.15 15.09 -15.81
C ASP A 33 -3.28 13.87 -15.48
N ALA A 34 -1.96 14.06 -15.45
CA ALA A 34 -1.02 13.00 -15.14
C ALA A 34 -1.09 12.59 -13.65
N LYS A 35 -1.33 13.55 -12.75
CA LYS A 35 -1.56 13.30 -11.33
C LYS A 35 -2.87 12.57 -11.11
N LEU A 36 -3.95 13.02 -11.76
CA LEU A 36 -5.26 12.39 -11.69
C LEU A 36 -5.22 10.95 -12.21
N ALA A 37 -4.54 10.72 -13.34
CA ALA A 37 -4.34 9.38 -13.88
C ALA A 37 -3.58 8.46 -12.91
N ARG A 38 -2.59 8.99 -12.17
CA ARG A 38 -1.89 8.23 -11.12
C ARG A 38 -2.77 7.97 -9.90
N PHE A 39 -3.52 8.97 -9.46
CA PHE A 39 -4.42 8.88 -8.31
C PHE A 39 -5.53 7.84 -8.55
N VAL A 40 -6.16 7.87 -9.72
CA VAL A 40 -7.18 6.89 -10.11
C VAL A 40 -6.57 5.52 -10.40
N GLY A 41 -5.29 5.49 -10.83
CA GLY A 41 -4.57 4.27 -11.20
C GLY A 41 -4.09 3.43 -10.02
N ILE A 42 -4.16 3.94 -8.78
CA ILE A 42 -3.79 3.23 -7.56
C ILE A 42 -5.03 3.02 -6.70
N SER A 43 -5.11 1.86 -6.03
CA SER A 43 -6.13 1.61 -5.02
C SER A 43 -5.47 1.58 -3.64
N PRO A 44 -5.82 2.48 -2.71
CA PRO A 44 -5.41 2.32 -1.32
C PRO A 44 -6.05 1.05 -0.72
N PRO A 45 -5.51 0.54 0.39
CA PRO A 45 -6.07 -0.64 1.05
C PRO A 45 -7.46 -0.37 1.60
N TRP A 46 -8.25 -1.44 1.74
CA TRP A 46 -9.59 -1.41 2.33
C TRP A 46 -9.61 -0.76 3.73
N ALA A 47 -8.61 -1.05 4.54
CA ALA A 47 -8.45 -0.51 5.87
C ALA A 47 -7.12 0.22 5.99
N ARG A 48 -7.15 1.44 6.54
CA ARG A 48 -5.93 2.12 7.00
C ARG A 48 -5.53 1.56 8.36
N LEU A 49 -4.26 1.22 8.51
CA LEU A 49 -3.76 0.64 9.75
C LEU A 49 -3.56 1.76 10.79
N LEU A 50 -4.34 1.71 11.87
CA LEU A 50 -4.27 2.67 13.00
C LEU A 50 -3.02 2.42 13.86
N TRP A 51 -1.84 2.70 13.30
CA TRP A 51 -0.54 2.59 13.95
C TRP A 51 0.16 3.96 14.02
N PRO A 52 1.29 4.10 14.74
CA PRO A 52 1.98 5.39 14.86
C PRO A 52 2.31 6.08 13.52
N ASN A 53 2.38 5.30 12.43
CA ASN A 53 2.72 5.77 11.09
C ASN A 53 1.48 6.01 10.19
N GLN A 54 0.27 6.12 10.74
CA GLN A 54 -0.97 6.31 9.96
C GLN A 54 -0.90 7.52 9.01
N LYS A 55 -0.29 8.63 9.46
CA LYS A 55 -0.12 9.82 8.61
C LYS A 55 0.81 9.55 7.44
N SER A 56 1.87 8.79 7.67
CA SER A 56 2.86 8.45 6.65
C SER A 56 2.26 7.62 5.53
N GLU A 57 1.24 6.80 5.79
CA GLU A 57 0.57 6.04 4.73
C GLU A 57 0.03 6.95 3.63
N GLY A 58 -0.76 7.98 3.99
CA GLY A 58 -1.27 8.98 3.04
C GLY A 58 -0.14 9.67 2.28
N GLU A 59 0.91 10.09 2.97
CA GLU A 59 2.08 10.76 2.38
C GLU A 59 2.76 9.89 1.30
N VAL A 60 2.78 8.56 1.45
CA VAL A 60 3.34 7.67 0.42
C VAL A 60 2.47 7.64 -0.84
N TYR A 61 1.14 7.58 -0.70
CA TYR A 61 0.22 7.63 -1.85
C TYR A 61 0.26 9.01 -2.52
N ASP A 62 0.36 10.07 -1.73
CA ASP A 62 0.50 11.43 -2.23
C ASP A 62 1.79 11.58 -3.02
N ALA A 63 2.91 11.08 -2.50
CA ALA A 63 4.19 11.08 -3.22
C ALA A 63 4.07 10.41 -4.60
N TYR A 64 3.38 9.27 -4.70
CA TYR A 64 3.14 8.63 -5.98
C TYR A 64 2.29 9.50 -6.91
N THR A 65 1.20 10.06 -6.38
CA THR A 65 0.28 10.95 -7.12
C THR A 65 1.02 12.17 -7.66
N PHE A 66 1.86 12.82 -6.84
CA PHE A 66 2.72 13.93 -7.23
C PHE A 66 3.80 13.55 -8.26
N GLY A 67 4.13 12.25 -8.40
CA GLY A 67 5.17 11.77 -9.31
C GLY A 67 6.55 11.66 -8.66
N THR A 68 6.66 11.76 -7.34
CA THR A 68 7.89 11.51 -6.58
C THR A 68 8.03 10.02 -6.29
N PHE A 69 8.38 9.27 -7.34
CA PHE A 69 8.31 7.80 -7.34
C PHE A 69 9.25 7.11 -6.37
N TYR A 70 10.47 7.62 -6.16
CA TYR A 70 11.41 6.99 -5.23
C TYR A 70 10.98 7.11 -3.76
N PRO A 71 10.52 8.28 -3.28
CA PRO A 71 9.84 8.39 -1.99
C PRO A 71 8.62 7.46 -1.85
N ALA A 72 7.77 7.38 -2.88
CA ALA A 72 6.63 6.47 -2.85
C ALA A 72 7.05 5.00 -2.74
N LEU A 73 8.03 4.57 -3.53
CA LEU A 73 8.59 3.22 -3.54
C LEU A 73 9.18 2.84 -2.18
N THR A 74 10.06 3.69 -1.65
CA THR A 74 10.73 3.44 -0.37
C THR A 74 9.77 3.54 0.80
N GLY A 75 8.82 4.47 0.75
CA GLY A 75 7.74 4.59 1.72
C GLY A 75 6.87 3.34 1.77
N ALA A 76 6.45 2.80 0.63
CA ALA A 76 5.67 1.56 0.57
C ALA A 76 6.43 0.38 1.18
N CYS A 77 7.74 0.27 0.91
CA CYS A 77 8.59 -0.72 1.57
C CYS A 77 8.62 -0.54 3.09
N CYS A 78 8.77 0.69 3.59
CA CYS A 78 8.77 0.98 5.03
C CYS A 78 7.42 0.65 5.70
N LEU A 79 6.30 0.92 5.03
CA LEU A 79 4.97 0.57 5.52
C LEU A 79 4.79 -0.94 5.65
N ALA A 80 5.25 -1.71 4.66
CA ALA A 80 5.23 -3.17 4.72
C ALA A 80 6.15 -3.74 5.81
N GLU A 81 7.33 -3.16 6.02
CA GLU A 81 8.20 -3.52 7.15
C GLU A 81 7.50 -3.28 8.49
N ALA A 82 6.86 -2.12 8.63
CA ALA A 82 6.09 -1.77 9.81
C ALA A 82 4.93 -2.76 10.03
N LEU A 83 4.26 -3.22 8.97
CA LEU A 83 3.23 -4.26 9.01
C LEU A 83 3.76 -5.59 9.51
N LEU A 84 4.85 -6.10 8.94
CA LEU A 84 5.47 -7.34 9.40
C LEU A 84 5.87 -7.26 10.88
N ASN A 85 6.51 -6.17 11.27
CA ASN A 85 6.95 -5.95 12.65
C ASN A 85 5.75 -5.86 13.60
N ALA A 86 4.71 -5.14 13.22
CA ALA A 86 3.49 -5.00 13.99
C ALA A 86 2.78 -6.34 14.21
N LEU A 87 2.68 -7.18 13.16
CA LEU A 87 2.09 -8.52 13.27
C LEU A 87 2.88 -9.39 14.25
N VAL A 88 4.21 -9.43 14.11
CA VAL A 88 5.07 -10.22 15.02
C VAL A 88 4.93 -9.73 16.46
N VAL A 89 5.09 -8.43 16.71
CA VAL A 89 5.08 -7.86 18.07
C VAL A 89 3.74 -8.13 18.75
N ARG A 90 2.62 -8.00 18.04
CA ARG A 90 1.28 -8.22 18.60
C ARG A 90 0.93 -9.69 18.76
N LEU A 91 1.35 -10.55 17.83
CA LEU A 91 0.84 -11.93 17.77
C LEU A 91 1.77 -12.97 18.40
N ARG A 92 3.09 -12.71 18.47
CA ARG A 92 4.08 -13.71 18.93
C ARG A 92 3.79 -14.32 20.30
N ALA A 93 3.13 -13.58 21.20
CA ALA A 93 2.78 -14.09 22.53
C ALA A 93 1.82 -15.28 22.48
N HIS A 94 0.95 -15.36 21.46
CA HIS A 94 0.04 -16.49 21.25
C HIS A 94 0.75 -17.75 20.76
N PHE A 95 1.95 -17.61 20.20
CA PHE A 95 2.72 -18.71 19.60
C PHE A 95 3.91 -19.15 20.45
N ARG A 96 3.94 -18.83 21.75
CA ARG A 96 5.03 -19.19 22.69
C ARG A 96 5.38 -20.69 22.73
N HIS A 97 4.42 -21.55 22.39
CA HIS A 97 4.57 -23.00 22.36
C HIS A 97 5.23 -23.52 21.06
N THR A 98 5.41 -22.69 20.04
CA THR A 98 5.99 -23.06 18.75
C THR A 98 7.52 -22.94 18.75
N LEU A 99 8.20 -23.69 17.88
CA LEU A 99 9.67 -23.61 17.72
C LEU A 99 10.08 -22.26 17.11
N GLU A 100 9.20 -21.66 16.32
CA GLU A 100 9.36 -20.39 15.63
C GLU A 100 9.48 -19.20 16.59
N TYR A 101 8.80 -19.24 17.74
CA TYR A 101 8.79 -18.14 18.72
C TYR A 101 10.20 -17.71 19.13
N LYS A 102 11.10 -18.68 19.35
CA LYS A 102 12.50 -18.41 19.73
C LYS A 102 13.24 -17.55 18.70
N LYS A 103 12.82 -17.58 17.43
CA LYS A 103 13.43 -16.83 16.33
C LYS A 103 12.96 -15.38 16.22
N VAL A 104 11.90 -14.99 16.93
CA VAL A 104 11.32 -13.63 16.89
C VAL A 104 11.08 -13.04 18.29
N TYR A 105 11.71 -13.66 19.30
CA TYR A 105 11.62 -13.22 20.69
C TYR A 105 12.36 -11.90 20.92
N ASN A 106 13.55 -11.72 20.33
CA ASN A 106 14.35 -10.51 20.49
C ASN A 106 14.02 -9.48 19.39
N LYS A 107 14.18 -8.19 19.71
CA LYS A 107 13.85 -7.08 18.80
C LYS A 107 14.65 -7.12 17.50
N ASP A 108 15.90 -7.56 17.57
CA ASP A 108 16.79 -7.65 16.40
C ASP A 108 16.40 -8.79 15.46
N SER A 109 15.67 -9.79 15.97
CA SER A 109 15.40 -11.03 15.24
C SER A 109 14.31 -10.90 14.17
N PHE A 110 13.49 -9.83 14.21
CA PHE A 110 12.44 -9.58 13.23
C PHE A 110 12.72 -8.41 12.29
N GLN A 111 13.94 -7.87 12.28
CA GLN A 111 14.36 -6.88 11.27
C GLN A 111 14.57 -7.51 9.88
N ASN A 112 14.66 -8.85 9.82
CA ASN A 112 14.91 -9.58 8.59
C ASN A 112 13.57 -10.08 8.00
N TRP A 113 13.15 -9.51 6.88
CA TRP A 113 11.81 -9.72 6.31
C TRP A 113 11.53 -11.19 5.99
N VAL A 114 12.46 -11.88 5.32
CA VAL A 114 12.21 -13.25 4.83
C VAL A 114 11.96 -14.23 5.98
N PRO A 115 12.79 -14.26 7.06
CA PRO A 115 12.48 -15.04 8.25
C PRO A 115 11.11 -14.71 8.86
N VAL A 116 10.77 -13.42 8.96
CA VAL A 116 9.49 -12.98 9.53
C VAL A 116 8.31 -13.45 8.69
N ILE A 117 8.36 -13.28 7.38
CA ILE A 117 7.31 -13.73 6.45
C ILE A 117 7.09 -15.24 6.60
N ASN A 118 8.17 -16.03 6.64
CA ASN A 118 8.07 -17.48 6.78
C ASN A 118 7.49 -17.89 8.14
N ILE A 119 7.79 -17.16 9.21
CA ILE A 119 7.24 -17.42 10.55
C ILE A 119 5.76 -17.08 10.60
N LEU A 120 5.36 -15.92 10.09
CA LEU A 120 3.96 -15.51 10.02
C LEU A 120 3.12 -16.48 9.16
N ALA A 121 3.70 -17.00 8.07
CA ALA A 121 3.05 -18.03 7.26
C ALA A 121 2.86 -19.35 8.04
N LYS A 122 3.88 -19.80 8.77
CA LYS A 122 3.78 -20.99 9.63
C LYS A 122 2.77 -20.85 10.77
N TRP A 123 2.59 -19.64 11.27
CA TRP A 123 1.56 -19.31 12.26
C TRP A 123 0.15 -19.20 11.65
N GLY A 124 0.01 -19.37 10.33
CA GLY A 124 -1.28 -19.25 9.63
C GLY A 124 -1.81 -17.82 9.53
N ILE A 125 -0.98 -16.81 9.82
CA ILE A 125 -1.36 -15.39 9.73
C ILE A 125 -1.26 -14.91 8.28
N LEU A 126 -0.24 -15.37 7.56
CA LEU A 126 -0.10 -15.14 6.13
C LEU A 126 -0.43 -16.44 5.40
N ASP A 127 -1.28 -16.36 4.39
CA ASP A 127 -1.37 -17.45 3.42
C ASP A 127 -0.19 -17.39 2.43
N GLU A 128 -0.11 -18.40 1.57
CA GLU A 128 0.95 -18.52 0.56
C GLU A 128 1.00 -17.27 -0.34
N LYS A 129 -0.16 -16.79 -0.79
CA LYS A 129 -0.27 -15.64 -1.69
C LYS A 129 0.25 -14.34 -1.06
N ALA A 130 -0.13 -14.06 0.18
CA ALA A 130 0.35 -12.88 0.91
C ALA A 130 1.85 -12.99 1.20
N ALA A 131 2.34 -14.19 1.55
CA ALA A 131 3.76 -14.42 1.77
C ALA A 131 4.61 -14.20 0.51
N GLU A 132 4.14 -14.67 -0.66
CA GLU A 132 4.80 -14.45 -1.95
C GLU A 132 4.85 -12.98 -2.34
N ARG A 133 3.73 -12.26 -2.21
CA ARG A 133 3.66 -10.81 -2.45
C ARG A 133 4.66 -10.04 -1.58
N LEU A 134 4.72 -10.34 -0.28
CA LEU A 134 5.66 -9.69 0.63
C LEU A 134 7.12 -10.03 0.30
N LYS A 135 7.42 -11.24 -0.16
CA LYS A 135 8.75 -11.60 -0.68
C LYS A 135 9.10 -10.83 -1.94
N ARG A 136 8.14 -10.63 -2.85
CA ARG A 136 8.32 -9.79 -4.04
C ARG A 136 8.62 -8.34 -3.66
N LEU A 137 7.89 -7.77 -2.69
CA LEU A 137 8.15 -6.42 -2.20
C LEU A 137 9.54 -6.31 -1.56
N TYR A 138 9.99 -7.34 -0.84
CA TYR A 138 11.36 -7.39 -0.35
C TYR A 138 12.40 -7.36 -1.48
N SER A 139 12.19 -8.08 -2.59
CA SER A 139 13.07 -7.99 -3.76
C SER A 139 13.11 -6.57 -4.34
N ILE A 140 11.95 -5.92 -4.46
CA ILE A 140 11.84 -4.53 -4.92
C ILE A 140 12.61 -3.58 -3.99
N ARG A 141 12.49 -3.77 -2.66
CA ARG A 141 13.26 -3.00 -1.66
C ARG A 141 14.76 -3.15 -1.87
N LEU A 142 15.24 -4.38 -2.10
CA LEU A 142 16.65 -4.63 -2.36
C LEU A 142 17.13 -3.89 -3.63
N GLU A 143 16.35 -3.94 -4.71
CA GLU A 143 16.63 -3.18 -5.93
C GLU A 143 16.67 -1.66 -5.66
N ALA A 144 15.74 -1.15 -4.85
CA ALA A 144 15.64 0.27 -4.54
C ALA A 144 16.84 0.79 -3.72
N ILE A 145 17.32 0.00 -2.76
CA ILE A 145 18.49 0.34 -1.93
C ILE A 145 19.78 0.22 -2.74
N HIS A 146 19.89 -0.79 -3.59
CA HIS A 146 21.01 -0.98 -4.50
C HIS A 146 20.77 -0.22 -5.81
N ILE A 147 20.85 1.12 -5.73
CA ILE A 147 20.52 2.11 -6.79
C ILE A 147 20.99 1.72 -8.20
N THR A 148 22.11 1.00 -8.34
CA THR A 148 22.65 0.54 -9.63
C THR A 148 21.73 -0.42 -10.40
N THR A 149 20.75 -1.03 -9.73
CA THR A 149 19.83 -2.02 -10.32
C THR A 149 18.43 -1.49 -10.60
N LEU A 150 18.09 -0.30 -10.07
CA LEU A 150 16.73 0.21 -10.11
C LEU A 150 16.40 0.81 -11.49
N LYS A 151 15.75 0.01 -12.33
CA LYS A 151 15.15 0.45 -13.60
C LYS A 151 13.65 0.67 -13.40
N ASN A 152 13.07 1.63 -14.12
CA ASN A 152 11.62 1.92 -14.10
C ASN A 152 11.06 2.18 -12.69
N VAL A 153 11.56 3.25 -12.04
CA VAL A 153 11.17 3.62 -10.66
C VAL A 153 9.66 3.82 -10.52
N SER A 154 9.00 4.41 -11.52
CA SER A 154 7.54 4.64 -11.49
C SER A 154 6.74 3.34 -11.50
N GLY A 155 7.13 2.37 -12.34
CA GLY A 155 6.52 1.04 -12.35
C GLY A 155 6.74 0.29 -11.04
N LYS A 156 7.97 0.33 -10.50
CA LYS A 156 8.30 -0.29 -9.20
C LYS A 156 7.56 0.35 -8.03
N ALA A 157 7.40 1.67 -8.03
CA ALA A 157 6.64 2.40 -7.01
C ALA A 157 5.17 1.98 -7.02
N ARG A 158 4.59 1.87 -8.22
CA ARG A 158 3.21 1.38 -8.40
C ARG A 158 3.06 -0.04 -7.87
N GLU A 159 3.93 -0.94 -8.33
CA GLU A 159 3.93 -2.34 -7.91
C GLU A 159 4.07 -2.48 -6.39
N ALA A 160 4.94 -1.67 -5.76
CA ALA A 160 5.12 -1.69 -4.31
C ALA A 160 3.86 -1.25 -3.55
N LEU A 161 3.19 -0.19 -4.01
CA LEU A 161 1.94 0.29 -3.45
C LEU A 161 0.82 -0.75 -3.61
N GLU A 162 0.67 -1.33 -4.81
CA GLU A 162 -0.32 -2.38 -5.08
C GLU A 162 -0.09 -3.60 -4.19
N ILE A 163 1.15 -4.09 -4.07
CA ILE A 163 1.47 -5.20 -3.18
C ILE A 163 1.11 -4.87 -1.73
N TYR A 164 1.46 -3.67 -1.25
CA TYR A 164 1.13 -3.24 0.10
C TYR A 164 -0.40 -3.18 0.32
N SER A 165 -1.13 -2.47 -0.55
CA SER A 165 -2.58 -2.34 -0.51
C SER A 165 -3.29 -3.68 -0.51
N GLU A 166 -2.90 -4.58 -1.42
CA GLU A 166 -3.48 -5.91 -1.55
C GLU A 166 -3.19 -6.75 -0.31
N THR A 167 -1.98 -6.66 0.25
CA THR A 167 -1.62 -7.42 1.46
C THR A 167 -2.44 -6.96 2.65
N VAL A 168 -2.58 -5.65 2.86
CA VAL A 168 -3.40 -5.09 3.94
C VAL A 168 -4.88 -5.45 3.74
N SER A 169 -5.40 -5.30 2.52
CA SER A 169 -6.79 -5.66 2.21
C SER A 169 -7.05 -7.16 2.34
N HIS A 170 -6.07 -8.00 2.06
CA HIS A 170 -6.19 -9.45 2.24
C HIS A 170 -6.21 -9.84 3.72
N LEU A 171 -5.39 -9.18 4.54
CA LEU A 171 -5.28 -9.48 5.98
C LEU A 171 -6.44 -8.93 6.81
N PHE A 172 -6.96 -7.76 6.42
CA PHE A 172 -7.91 -6.99 7.24
C PHE A 172 -9.19 -6.60 6.50
N GLY A 173 -9.30 -6.94 5.22
CA GLY A 173 -10.51 -6.71 4.45
C GLY A 173 -11.62 -7.69 4.80
N PRO A 174 -12.82 -7.47 4.27
CA PRO A 174 -13.95 -8.36 4.48
C PRO A 174 -13.58 -9.75 3.95
N SER A 175 -13.57 -10.74 4.83
CA SER A 175 -13.53 -12.14 4.41
C SER A 175 -14.85 -12.46 3.69
N GLY A 176 -14.81 -13.32 2.66
CA GLY A 176 -15.93 -13.60 1.75
C GLY A 176 -17.26 -14.06 2.38
N ASP A 177 -17.34 -14.19 3.71
CA ASP A 177 -18.56 -14.50 4.46
C ASP A 177 -19.58 -13.33 4.49
N LEU A 178 -19.19 -12.12 4.06
CA LEU A 178 -20.09 -10.96 3.92
C LEU A 178 -20.59 -10.74 2.47
N ALA A 179 -20.30 -11.66 1.56
CA ALA A 179 -20.73 -11.62 0.16
C ALA A 179 -21.83 -12.66 -0.16
N GLY A 180 -22.60 -13.05 0.86
CA GLY A 180 -23.79 -13.92 0.76
C GLY A 180 -25.08 -13.12 0.82
#